data_AF-A0A5C4RX44-F1
#
_entry.id   AF-A0A5C4RX44-F1
#
_cell.length_a   1.000
_cell.length_b   1.000
_cell.length_c   1.000
_cell.angle_alpha   90.00
_cell.angle_beta   90.00
_cell.angle_gamma   90.00
#
_symmetry.space_group_name_H-M   'P 1'
#
loop_
_entity.id
_entity.type
_entity.pdbx_description
1 polymer ?
#
loop_
_entity_poly.entity_id
_entity_poly.type
_entity_poly.pdbx_seq_one_letter_code
_entity_poly.pdbx_strand_id
1 'polypeptide(L)'
;MGNRHPHYLFALCAACLAAPAVGQAQVQTTTESFGYMETYDYAYDGRRNDSYQTNVIGIIDGQAVVFDLTFNRAFEDPDVVNGLAGHIATRGVNVGGAPGVLTWGDAQLVDAYEEFLDSFTETSYSTVTSSVVTTQLTSGDAPNNIAFVGNRGYCYSFGVSGETNFGGLDGYFADCDTSEEFEVAAGTVNTNTHTTTVVTTLETSFTNEDYLNYGFYQYTGTVTLIGAVHTAVQSGAFEAGTGFRSRLLGEGGPRGGIRAAQAARAGGGGSPVRFWFGGHGGESETPVRGAVAGSRRSRSGLSGGVVFAPAEGFALGLALDRTESDIDAVGAVEAADFELTQYGLTAAWEGEAWFVSSAAMQGRGRVDAVHGNLALGGVSTADYSLDVQQLAAEAGYRFRFGRFHVAPLLGADWQRVRTGGFAEQGGVALAADGHGVRRSNAWAGLDAGHEWRFGGEAYLQLGGRLTYTHELSGDARALPVTLVGAPGDPLRITGATDEDSHVALALEAVWGISREAAIYVSAQAERHDGKDFHHVMAGMRIGW
;
A
#
# COMPACT_ATOMS: atom_id res chain seq x y z
N MET A 1 20.65 -58.21 -19.05
CA MET A 1 21.15 -57.60 -17.81
C MET A 1 20.15 -57.93 -16.71
N GLY A 2 20.40 -58.74 -15.68
CA GLY A 2 21.51 -59.59 -15.30
C GLY A 2 21.22 -60.15 -13.89
N ASN A 3 21.40 -61.47 -13.72
CA ASN A 3 21.91 -62.16 -12.52
C ASN A 3 21.10 -62.10 -11.19
N ARG A 4 20.97 -63.15 -10.36
CA ARG A 4 21.78 -64.36 -10.11
C ARG A 4 21.06 -65.34 -9.17
N HIS A 5 21.24 -66.66 -9.38
CA HIS A 5 21.08 -67.75 -8.38
C HIS A 5 22.26 -67.80 -7.38
N PRO A 6 22.20 -68.61 -6.30
CA PRO A 6 22.80 -69.98 -6.26
C PRO A 6 21.91 -71.01 -5.49
N HIS A 7 21.88 -72.34 -5.70
CA HIS A 7 22.83 -73.47 -5.87
C HIS A 7 23.21 -74.26 -4.59
N TYR A 8 22.76 -75.54 -4.58
CA TYR A 8 23.36 -76.82 -4.14
C TYR A 8 24.03 -77.02 -2.76
N LEU A 9 23.69 -78.14 -2.10
CA LEU A 9 24.70 -79.11 -1.65
C LEU A 9 24.18 -80.57 -1.68
N PHE A 10 24.97 -81.44 -2.33
CA PHE A 10 24.88 -82.90 -2.38
C PHE A 10 25.66 -83.52 -1.21
N ALA A 11 25.23 -84.67 -0.68
CA ALA A 11 26.13 -85.65 -0.06
C ALA A 11 25.57 -87.08 -0.21
N LEU A 12 26.46 -87.98 -0.63
CA LEU A 12 26.26 -89.38 -1.01
C LEU A 12 26.75 -90.34 0.10
N CYS A 13 26.39 -91.63 -0.06
CA CYS A 13 26.96 -92.85 0.57
C CYS A 13 26.52 -93.20 2.01
N ALA A 14 26.37 -94.46 2.43
CA ALA A 14 26.31 -95.77 1.77
C ALA A 14 25.85 -96.82 2.82
N ALA A 15 25.12 -97.84 2.34
CA ALA A 15 24.98 -99.23 2.81
C ALA A 15 24.75 -99.57 4.29
N CYS A 16 23.65 -100.31 4.57
CA CYS A 16 23.73 -101.65 5.18
C CYS A 16 22.40 -102.43 5.07
N LEU A 17 22.51 -103.70 4.67
CA LEU A 17 21.46 -104.71 4.57
C LEU A 17 21.03 -105.20 5.96
N ALA A 18 19.72 -105.33 6.23
CA ALA A 18 19.19 -106.27 7.22
C ALA A 18 17.69 -106.59 7.01
N ALA A 19 17.43 -107.87 6.75
CA ALA A 19 16.23 -108.70 7.00
C ALA A 19 14.81 -108.23 6.59
N PRO A 20 14.06 -109.03 5.79
CA PRO A 20 12.63 -108.83 5.62
C PRO A 20 11.88 -109.34 6.86
N ALA A 21 11.35 -108.43 7.67
CA ALA A 21 10.27 -108.78 8.58
C ALA A 21 9.00 -108.95 7.75
N VAL A 22 8.39 -110.12 7.81
CA VAL A 22 7.09 -110.42 7.21
C VAL A 22 6.04 -109.54 7.91
N GLY A 23 5.86 -108.32 7.42
CA GLY A 23 4.78 -107.44 7.82
C GLY A 23 3.47 -108.06 7.36
N GLN A 24 2.59 -108.35 8.31
CA GLN A 24 1.21 -108.69 7.98
C GLN A 24 0.65 -107.57 7.10
N ALA A 25 0.01 -107.94 5.99
CA ALA A 25 -0.63 -106.97 5.11
C ALA A 25 -1.65 -106.18 5.93
N GLN A 26 -1.29 -104.95 6.33
CA GLN A 26 -2.22 -104.06 6.99
C GLN A 26 -3.33 -103.77 6.01
N VAL A 27 -4.56 -104.07 6.42
CA VAL A 27 -5.74 -103.78 5.61
C VAL A 27 -5.94 -102.26 5.66
N GLN A 28 -5.88 -101.61 4.51
CA GLN A 28 -6.18 -100.18 4.42
C GLN A 28 -7.69 -99.98 4.24
N THR A 29 -8.25 -99.13 5.07
CA THR A 29 -9.61 -98.62 4.91
C THR A 29 -9.54 -97.13 4.59
N THR A 30 -10.50 -96.63 3.82
CA THR A 30 -10.63 -95.21 3.50
C THR A 30 -12.00 -94.75 3.94
N THR A 31 -12.04 -93.60 4.57
CA THR A 31 -13.28 -92.96 5.02
C THR A 31 -13.24 -91.50 4.65
N GLU A 32 -14.41 -90.89 4.56
CA GLU A 32 -14.55 -89.47 4.25
C GLU A 32 -15.33 -88.78 5.36
N SER A 33 -14.96 -87.55 5.63
CA SER A 33 -15.73 -86.65 6.46
C SER A 33 -15.78 -85.26 5.84
N PHE A 34 -16.79 -84.47 6.18
CA PHE A 34 -16.92 -83.10 5.70
C PHE A 34 -17.45 -82.18 6.78
N GLY A 35 -17.10 -80.90 6.72
CA GLY A 35 -17.53 -79.89 7.68
C GLY A 35 -17.65 -78.52 7.03
N TYR A 36 -18.29 -77.59 7.73
CA TYR A 36 -18.54 -76.23 7.26
C TYR A 36 -17.90 -75.23 8.22
N MET A 37 -17.21 -74.22 7.70
CA MET A 37 -16.68 -73.13 8.50
C MET A 37 -17.14 -71.82 7.88
N GLU A 38 -17.68 -70.92 8.70
CA GLU A 38 -17.98 -69.56 8.29
C GLU A 38 -16.95 -68.62 8.90
N THR A 39 -16.38 -67.75 8.07
CA THR A 39 -15.49 -66.68 8.53
C THR A 39 -16.06 -65.36 8.07
N TYR A 40 -16.16 -64.40 8.99
CA TYR A 40 -16.65 -63.05 8.72
C TYR A 40 -15.48 -62.09 8.84
N ASP A 41 -15.08 -61.50 7.71
CA ASP A 41 -14.07 -60.46 7.66
C ASP A 41 -14.77 -59.10 7.50
N TYR A 42 -14.31 -58.10 8.24
CA TYR A 42 -14.87 -56.75 8.19
C TYR A 42 -13.82 -55.76 7.68
N ALA A 43 -14.15 -55.02 6.62
CA ALA A 43 -13.35 -53.93 6.09
C ALA A 43 -14.15 -52.62 6.18
N TYR A 44 -13.55 -51.60 6.80
CA TYR A 44 -14.14 -50.27 6.95
C TYR A 44 -13.28 -49.24 6.21
N ASP A 45 -13.88 -48.51 5.27
CA ASP A 45 -13.27 -47.35 4.60
C ASP A 45 -14.16 -46.13 4.83
N GLY A 46 -13.60 -45.09 5.46
CA GLY A 46 -14.29 -43.84 5.74
C GLY A 46 -13.77 -42.75 4.82
N ARG A 47 -14.66 -42.12 4.04
CA ARG A 47 -14.33 -40.93 3.25
C ARG A 47 -15.08 -39.73 3.79
N ARG A 48 -14.39 -38.60 3.75
CA ARG A 48 -14.92 -37.30 4.10
C ARG A 48 -14.97 -36.47 2.83
N ASN A 49 -16.12 -35.87 2.58
CA ASN A 49 -16.36 -35.00 1.44
C ASN A 49 -16.65 -33.59 1.96
N ASP A 50 -15.70 -32.69 1.72
CA ASP A 50 -15.76 -31.32 2.20
C ASP A 50 -16.33 -30.40 1.12
N SER A 51 -17.49 -29.83 1.41
CA SER A 51 -18.02 -28.66 0.73
C SER A 51 -17.59 -27.39 1.46
N TYR A 52 -17.50 -26.27 0.76
CA TYR A 52 -17.04 -25.01 1.32
C TYR A 52 -18.02 -23.88 1.00
N GLN A 53 -18.19 -22.97 1.96
CA GLN A 53 -18.80 -21.67 1.74
C GLN A 53 -17.88 -20.61 2.35
N THR A 54 -17.16 -19.90 1.50
CA THR A 54 -16.23 -18.84 1.89
C THR A 54 -16.83 -17.50 1.54
N ASN A 55 -17.20 -16.74 2.57
CA ASN A 55 -17.68 -15.36 2.44
C ASN A 55 -16.52 -14.40 2.70
N VAL A 56 -16.34 -13.42 1.82
CA VAL A 56 -15.24 -12.44 1.91
C VAL A 56 -15.80 -11.04 1.73
N ILE A 57 -15.59 -10.18 2.72
CA ILE A 57 -16.00 -8.78 2.67
C ILE A 57 -14.79 -7.83 2.71
N GLY A 58 -14.91 -6.69 2.03
CA GLY A 58 -13.96 -5.59 2.13
C GLY A 58 -14.61 -4.37 2.75
N ILE A 59 -14.10 -3.89 3.88
CA ILE A 59 -14.61 -2.72 4.58
C ILE A 59 -13.57 -1.59 4.56
N ILE A 60 -13.99 -0.35 4.29
CA ILE A 60 -13.15 0.85 4.46
C ILE A 60 -13.57 1.59 5.73
N ASP A 61 -12.57 2.05 6.50
CA ASP A 61 -12.73 2.87 7.71
C ASP A 61 -13.75 2.30 8.73
N GLY A 62 -13.89 0.97 8.75
CA GLY A 62 -14.76 0.24 9.67
C GLY A 62 -16.27 0.40 9.44
N GLN A 63 -16.72 1.07 8.37
CA GLN A 63 -18.15 1.36 8.18
C GLN A 63 -18.69 1.10 6.77
N ALA A 64 -17.89 1.24 5.72
CA ALA A 64 -18.37 1.10 4.34
C ALA A 64 -17.95 -0.24 3.73
N VAL A 65 -18.93 -1.12 3.45
CA VAL A 65 -18.69 -2.34 2.68
C VAL A 65 -18.51 -1.98 1.20
N VAL A 66 -17.35 -2.34 0.65
CA VAL A 66 -16.95 -2.07 -0.73
C VAL A 66 -17.28 -3.25 -1.64
N PHE A 67 -17.06 -4.46 -1.13
CA PHE A 67 -17.36 -5.70 -1.82
C PHE A 67 -17.78 -6.74 -0.78
N ASP A 68 -18.65 -7.64 -1.21
CA ASP A 68 -19.15 -8.78 -0.46
C ASP A 68 -19.31 -9.92 -1.46
N LEU A 69 -18.47 -10.95 -1.32
CA LEU A 69 -18.31 -12.02 -2.28
C LEU A 69 -18.44 -13.36 -1.57
N THR A 70 -19.14 -14.30 -2.20
CA THR A 70 -19.29 -15.67 -1.71
C THR A 70 -18.70 -16.64 -2.72
N PHE A 71 -17.88 -17.57 -2.22
CA PHE A 71 -17.24 -18.62 -2.99
C PHE A 71 -17.64 -19.99 -2.42
N ASN A 72 -17.77 -21.00 -3.28
CA ASN A 72 -18.08 -22.37 -2.90
C ASN A 72 -16.81 -23.25 -2.73
N ARG A 73 -15.70 -22.63 -2.35
CA ARG A 73 -14.37 -23.23 -2.23
C ARG A 73 -13.65 -22.68 -1.00
N ALA A 74 -12.59 -23.36 -0.55
CA ALA A 74 -11.75 -22.87 0.54
C ALA A 74 -11.06 -21.54 0.18
N PHE A 75 -10.71 -20.74 1.18
CA PHE A 75 -10.09 -19.43 0.96
C PHE A 75 -8.73 -19.52 0.25
N GLU A 76 -7.97 -20.58 0.50
CA GLU A 76 -6.67 -20.84 -0.12
C GLU A 76 -6.78 -21.38 -1.56
N ASP A 77 -7.99 -21.68 -2.04
CA ASP A 77 -8.19 -22.16 -3.41
C ASP A 77 -7.76 -21.06 -4.41
N PRO A 78 -6.94 -21.40 -5.43
CA PRO A 78 -6.49 -20.43 -6.42
C PRO A 78 -7.61 -19.65 -7.12
N ASP A 79 -8.79 -20.24 -7.31
CA ASP A 79 -9.92 -19.58 -7.94
C ASP A 79 -10.49 -18.46 -7.04
N VAL A 80 -10.49 -18.66 -5.72
CA VAL A 80 -10.89 -17.63 -4.74
C VAL A 80 -9.86 -16.50 -4.71
N VAL A 81 -8.57 -16.84 -4.63
CA VAL A 81 -7.47 -15.85 -4.63
C VAL A 81 -7.50 -15.01 -5.91
N ASN A 82 -7.67 -15.64 -7.07
CA ASN A 82 -7.77 -14.95 -8.36
C ASN A 82 -9.04 -14.09 -8.47
N GLY A 83 -10.17 -14.57 -7.93
CA GLY A 83 -11.42 -13.82 -7.87
C GLY A 83 -11.32 -12.56 -7.02
N LEU A 84 -10.52 -12.60 -5.95
CA LEU A 84 -10.30 -11.45 -5.07
C LEU A 84 -9.30 -10.43 -5.62
N ALA A 85 -8.33 -10.86 -6.45
CA ALA A 85 -7.19 -10.05 -6.86
C ALA A 85 -7.57 -8.66 -7.40
N GLY A 86 -8.64 -8.55 -8.19
CA GLY A 86 -9.11 -7.25 -8.70
C GLY A 86 -9.79 -6.36 -7.65
N HIS A 87 -10.42 -6.94 -6.64
CA HIS A 87 -11.12 -6.21 -5.58
C HIS A 87 -10.18 -5.67 -4.49
N ILE A 88 -9.11 -6.42 -4.21
CA ILE A 88 -8.08 -6.05 -3.23
C ILE A 88 -6.87 -5.37 -3.86
N ALA A 89 -6.90 -5.09 -5.17
CA ALA A 89 -5.86 -4.33 -5.83
C ALA A 89 -5.80 -2.90 -5.29
N THR A 90 -4.58 -2.37 -5.15
CA THR A 90 -4.35 -0.96 -4.84
C THR A 90 -5.00 -0.10 -5.92
N ARG A 91 -5.82 0.86 -5.49
CA ARG A 91 -6.57 1.72 -6.41
C ARG A 91 -6.67 3.15 -5.91
N GLY A 92 -6.80 4.06 -6.86
CA GLY A 92 -7.03 5.47 -6.59
C GLY A 92 -8.48 5.71 -6.21
N VAL A 93 -8.71 6.57 -5.23
CA VAL A 93 -10.03 7.03 -4.82
C VAL A 93 -9.99 8.56 -4.65
N ASN A 94 -11.08 9.26 -4.96
CA ASN A 94 -11.19 10.67 -4.61
C ASN A 94 -12.04 10.79 -3.34
N VAL A 95 -11.44 11.27 -2.24
CA VAL A 95 -12.14 11.47 -0.96
C VAL A 95 -12.25 12.98 -0.71
N GLY A 96 -13.47 13.52 -0.77
CA GLY A 96 -13.71 14.95 -0.48
C GLY A 96 -12.90 15.93 -1.34
N GLY A 97 -12.47 15.52 -2.54
CA GLY A 97 -11.66 16.34 -3.45
C GLY A 97 -10.14 16.17 -3.32
N ALA A 98 -9.66 15.32 -2.41
CA ALA A 98 -8.26 14.89 -2.37
C ALA A 98 -8.10 13.47 -2.90
N PRO A 99 -7.04 13.18 -3.68
CA PRO A 99 -6.75 11.83 -4.12
C PRO A 99 -6.26 11.04 -2.92
N GLY A 100 -6.76 9.83 -2.81
CA GLY A 100 -6.31 8.85 -1.85
C GLY A 100 -5.96 7.57 -2.57
N VAL A 101 -5.10 6.79 -1.93
CA VAL A 101 -4.83 5.41 -2.30
C VAL A 101 -5.57 4.54 -1.31
N LEU A 102 -6.41 3.66 -1.83
CA LEU A 102 -6.96 2.58 -1.05
C LEU A 102 -5.98 1.41 -1.07
N THR A 103 -5.46 1.07 0.11
CA THR A 103 -4.71 -0.16 0.35
C THR A 103 -5.52 -1.08 1.25
N TRP A 104 -5.24 -2.38 1.18
CA TRP A 104 -5.92 -3.41 1.97
C TRP A 104 -4.93 -4.08 2.90
N GLY A 105 -5.32 -4.31 4.15
CA GLY A 105 -4.59 -5.19 5.06
C GLY A 105 -4.74 -6.66 4.68
N ASP A 106 -4.11 -7.54 5.45
CA ASP A 106 -4.27 -8.97 5.28
C ASP A 106 -5.70 -9.42 5.57
N ALA A 107 -6.13 -10.52 4.93
CA ALA A 107 -7.42 -11.14 5.23
C ALA A 107 -7.44 -11.62 6.68
N GLN A 108 -8.49 -11.24 7.41
CA GLN A 108 -8.72 -11.71 8.77
C GLN A 108 -9.90 -12.68 8.77
N LEU A 109 -9.70 -13.88 9.32
CA LEU A 109 -10.80 -14.80 9.59
C LEU A 109 -11.59 -14.25 10.78
N VAL A 110 -12.86 -13.90 10.53
CA VAL A 110 -13.75 -13.29 11.51
C VAL A 110 -14.66 -14.34 12.15
N ASP A 111 -15.15 -15.29 11.35
CA ASP A 111 -15.99 -16.39 11.81
C ASP A 111 -15.75 -17.64 10.99
N ALA A 112 -15.89 -18.81 11.61
CA ALA A 112 -15.79 -20.09 10.94
C ALA A 112 -16.58 -21.15 11.72
N TYR A 113 -17.27 -22.01 10.99
CA TYR A 113 -17.91 -23.19 11.57
C TYR A 113 -17.89 -24.34 10.58
N GLU A 114 -17.99 -25.52 11.13
CA GLU A 114 -18.11 -26.77 10.39
C GLU A 114 -19.49 -27.36 10.71
N GLU A 115 -20.28 -27.61 9.67
CA GLU A 115 -21.60 -28.19 9.78
C GLU A 115 -21.60 -29.57 9.13
N PHE A 116 -22.00 -30.59 9.89
CA PHE A 116 -22.25 -31.91 9.35
C PHE A 116 -23.56 -31.88 8.55
N LEU A 117 -23.50 -32.24 7.26
CA LEU A 117 -24.65 -32.20 6.37
C LEU A 117 -25.37 -33.54 6.39
N ASP A 118 -24.68 -34.60 5.98
CA ASP A 118 -25.19 -35.96 6.03
C ASP A 118 -24.07 -36.99 6.14
N SER A 119 -24.46 -38.23 6.40
CA SER A 119 -23.62 -39.38 6.13
C SER A 119 -24.45 -40.50 5.52
N PHE A 120 -23.81 -41.26 4.63
CA PHE A 120 -24.37 -42.52 4.15
C PHE A 120 -23.34 -43.63 4.28
N THR A 121 -23.81 -44.81 4.68
CA THR A 121 -23.01 -46.03 4.73
C THR A 121 -23.56 -47.02 3.72
N GLU A 122 -22.73 -47.42 2.77
CA GLU A 122 -23.01 -48.51 1.85
C GLU A 122 -22.26 -49.76 2.31
N THR A 123 -23.01 -50.81 2.65
CA THR A 123 -22.45 -52.10 3.03
C THR A 123 -22.60 -53.08 1.87
N SER A 124 -21.50 -53.64 1.41
CA SER A 124 -21.48 -54.68 0.39
C SER A 124 -20.96 -56.00 0.96
N TYR A 125 -21.55 -57.10 0.52
CA TYR A 125 -21.19 -58.45 0.94
C TYR A 125 -20.58 -59.19 -0.23
N SER A 126 -19.39 -59.76 -0.04
CA SER A 126 -18.76 -60.66 -1.00
C SER A 126 -18.48 -61.98 -0.32
N THR A 127 -19.09 -63.05 -0.82
CA THR A 127 -18.89 -64.41 -0.28
C THR A 127 -17.95 -65.19 -1.20
N VAL A 128 -16.84 -65.66 -0.64
CA VAL A 128 -15.91 -66.56 -1.32
C VAL A 128 -15.99 -67.92 -0.64
N THR A 129 -16.36 -68.94 -1.41
CA THR A 129 -16.33 -70.33 -0.93
C THR A 129 -15.03 -70.97 -1.36
N SER A 130 -14.30 -71.54 -0.40
CA SER A 130 -13.10 -72.34 -0.65
C SER A 130 -13.21 -73.68 0.07
N SER A 131 -12.47 -74.68 -0.37
CA SER A 131 -12.45 -76.00 0.26
C SER A 131 -11.04 -76.34 0.70
N VAL A 132 -10.86 -76.65 1.98
CA VAL A 132 -9.60 -77.14 2.54
C VAL A 132 -9.76 -78.64 2.77
N VAL A 133 -8.86 -79.43 2.20
CA VAL A 133 -8.85 -80.89 2.37
C VAL A 133 -7.71 -81.27 3.29
N THR A 134 -8.03 -81.93 4.40
CA THR A 134 -7.06 -82.52 5.32
C THR A 134 -7.17 -84.03 5.28
N THR A 135 -6.07 -84.72 5.54
CA THR A 135 -6.04 -86.19 5.54
C THR A 135 -5.47 -86.68 6.87
N GLN A 136 -6.15 -87.67 7.45
CA GLN A 136 -5.82 -88.29 8.73
C GLN A 136 -5.50 -89.75 8.53
N LEU A 137 -4.51 -90.26 9.25
CA LEU A 137 -4.22 -91.68 9.34
C LEU A 137 -4.47 -92.17 10.78
N THR A 138 -5.41 -93.10 10.93
CA THR A 138 -5.76 -93.73 12.21
C THR A 138 -5.40 -95.21 12.15
N SER A 139 -4.57 -95.68 13.09
CA SER A 139 -4.21 -97.10 13.19
C SER A 139 -5.14 -97.80 14.17
N GLY A 140 -5.67 -98.95 13.78
CA GLY A 140 -6.52 -99.77 14.64
C GLY A 140 -5.82 -100.39 15.84
N ASP A 141 -4.47 -100.38 15.84
CA ASP A 141 -3.64 -100.89 16.94
C ASP A 141 -3.28 -99.80 17.97
N ALA A 142 -3.74 -98.57 17.76
CA ALA A 142 -3.47 -97.45 18.66
C ALA A 142 -4.51 -97.37 19.81
N PRO A 143 -4.16 -96.78 20.97
CA PRO A 143 -5.09 -96.60 22.09
C PRO A 143 -6.35 -95.77 21.76
N ASN A 144 -6.28 -94.91 20.74
CA ASN A 144 -7.38 -94.10 20.22
C ASN A 144 -7.64 -94.47 18.75
N ASN A 145 -8.13 -95.69 18.51
CA ASN A 145 -8.41 -96.24 17.19
C ASN A 145 -9.67 -95.66 16.52
N ILE A 146 -10.07 -94.44 16.84
CA ILE A 146 -11.30 -93.83 16.32
C ILE A 146 -10.97 -92.87 15.18
N ALA A 147 -11.64 -93.02 14.05
CA ALA A 147 -11.66 -92.05 12.96
C ALA A 147 -13.03 -91.37 12.91
N PHE A 148 -13.06 -90.05 12.77
CA PHE A 148 -14.33 -89.33 12.64
C PHE A 148 -14.78 -89.32 11.18
N VAL A 149 -16.01 -89.76 10.91
CA VAL A 149 -16.55 -89.94 9.56
C VAL A 149 -17.85 -89.16 9.38
N GLY A 150 -18.27 -88.96 8.12
CA GLY A 150 -19.54 -88.31 7.81
C GLY A 150 -19.54 -86.80 8.02
N ASN A 151 -20.74 -86.23 8.19
CA ASN A 151 -20.91 -84.79 8.42
C ASN A 151 -20.46 -84.44 9.82
N ARG A 152 -19.50 -83.53 9.93
CA ARG A 152 -18.97 -83.05 11.20
C ARG A 152 -19.61 -81.74 11.68
N GLY A 153 -20.50 -81.14 10.88
CA GLY A 153 -21.22 -79.92 11.25
C GLY A 153 -20.36 -78.66 11.09
N TYR A 154 -20.57 -77.67 11.97
CA TYR A 154 -19.80 -76.43 11.96
C TYR A 154 -18.45 -76.63 12.64
N CYS A 155 -17.39 -76.18 11.98
CA CYS A 155 -16.03 -76.29 12.42
C CYS A 155 -15.48 -74.91 12.82
N TYR A 156 -14.73 -74.84 13.92
CA TYR A 156 -14.21 -73.57 14.47
C TYR A 156 -12.76 -73.25 14.06
N SER A 157 -12.03 -74.20 13.48
CA SER A 157 -10.64 -74.00 13.06
C SER A 157 -10.24 -74.96 11.93
N PHE A 158 -9.13 -74.64 11.25
CA PHE A 158 -8.53 -75.54 10.27
C PHE A 158 -7.77 -76.66 10.96
N GLY A 159 -7.98 -77.89 10.50
CA GLY A 159 -7.09 -78.99 10.87
C GLY A 159 -5.72 -78.86 10.21
N VAL A 160 -4.67 -79.33 10.87
CA VAL A 160 -3.39 -79.65 10.23
C VAL A 160 -3.37 -81.13 9.86
N SER A 161 -2.71 -81.49 8.75
CA SER A 161 -2.50 -82.90 8.40
C SER A 161 -1.65 -83.58 9.49
N GLY A 162 -2.15 -84.66 10.10
CA GLY A 162 -1.44 -85.36 11.17
C GLY A 162 -2.01 -86.75 11.46
N GLU A 163 -1.19 -87.58 12.12
CA GLU A 163 -1.60 -88.88 12.66
C GLU A 163 -2.21 -88.69 14.06
N THR A 164 -3.37 -89.26 14.34
CA THR A 164 -4.05 -89.10 15.65
C THR A 164 -3.48 -89.96 16.77
N ASN A 165 -2.47 -90.77 16.48
CA ASN A 165 -2.07 -91.87 17.35
C ASN A 165 -0.92 -91.51 18.31
N PHE A 166 -0.32 -90.32 18.23
CA PHE A 166 0.96 -90.03 18.91
C PHE A 166 1.05 -88.71 19.70
N GLY A 167 -0.06 -88.04 19.99
CA GLY A 167 -0.09 -86.88 20.88
C GLY A 167 -1.47 -86.71 21.51
N GLY A 168 -1.54 -86.06 22.69
CA GLY A 168 -2.82 -85.67 23.29
C GLY A 168 -3.69 -84.92 22.28
N LEU A 169 -5.02 -84.96 22.46
CA LEU A 169 -6.06 -84.43 21.54
C LEU A 169 -5.94 -82.93 21.18
N ASP A 170 -4.82 -82.28 21.49
CA ASP A 170 -4.49 -80.90 21.16
C ASP A 170 -3.94 -80.74 19.72
N GLY A 171 -3.95 -81.81 18.92
CA GLY A 171 -3.60 -81.82 17.51
C GLY A 171 -4.80 -81.57 16.61
N TYR A 172 -5.08 -80.29 16.36
CA TYR A 172 -6.11 -79.74 15.47
C TYR A 172 -6.43 -80.60 14.23
N PHE A 173 -7.51 -81.38 14.31
CA PHE A 173 -8.46 -81.52 13.21
C PHE A 173 -9.56 -80.49 13.43
N ALA A 174 -10.27 -80.10 12.37
CA ALA A 174 -11.33 -79.11 12.47
C ALA A 174 -12.24 -79.45 13.67
N ASP A 175 -12.21 -78.59 14.69
CA ASP A 175 -13.00 -78.79 15.91
C ASP A 175 -14.44 -78.53 15.50
N CYS A 176 -15.21 -79.59 15.29
CA CYS A 176 -16.55 -79.49 14.74
C CYS A 176 -17.57 -80.10 15.70
N ASP A 177 -18.76 -79.49 15.77
CA ASP A 177 -19.77 -79.75 16.81
C ASP A 177 -20.34 -81.18 16.82
N THR A 178 -20.19 -81.92 15.73
CA THR A 178 -20.74 -83.27 15.60
C THR A 178 -19.71 -84.19 14.99
N SER A 179 -19.69 -85.45 15.39
CA SER A 179 -18.88 -86.44 14.68
C SER A 179 -19.47 -87.83 14.85
N GLU A 180 -19.61 -88.53 13.74
CA GLU A 180 -19.83 -89.97 13.77
C GLU A 180 -18.47 -90.65 13.95
N GLU A 181 -18.37 -91.52 14.94
CA GLU A 181 -17.13 -92.22 15.27
C GLU A 181 -17.08 -93.57 14.54
N PHE A 182 -16.00 -93.80 13.82
CA PHE A 182 -15.69 -95.08 13.18
C PHE A 182 -14.49 -95.71 13.87
N GLU A 183 -14.73 -96.81 14.58
CA GLU A 183 -13.69 -97.57 15.24
C GLU A 183 -12.91 -98.41 14.21
N VAL A 184 -11.61 -98.16 14.11
CA VAL A 184 -10.68 -98.82 13.21
C VAL A 184 -10.24 -100.14 13.86
N ALA A 185 -10.56 -101.26 13.21
CA ALA A 185 -10.24 -102.58 13.74
C ALA A 185 -8.72 -102.81 13.85
N ALA A 186 -8.28 -103.55 14.89
CA ALA A 186 -6.88 -103.92 15.09
C ALA A 186 -6.26 -104.55 13.82
N GLY A 187 -5.02 -104.17 13.50
CA GLY A 187 -4.31 -104.56 12.28
C GLY A 187 -4.70 -103.80 11.00
N THR A 188 -5.57 -102.78 11.09
CA THR A 188 -5.99 -101.95 9.95
C THR A 188 -5.53 -100.49 10.10
N VAL A 189 -5.30 -99.81 8.97
CA VAL A 189 -5.01 -98.36 8.95
C VAL A 189 -6.09 -97.69 8.13
N ASN A 190 -6.82 -96.78 8.77
CA ASN A 190 -7.83 -95.97 8.11
C ASN A 190 -7.23 -94.63 7.68
N THR A 191 -7.39 -94.30 6.40
CA THR A 191 -7.13 -92.94 5.90
C THR A 191 -8.47 -92.20 5.83
N ASN A 192 -8.68 -91.23 6.71
CA ASN A 192 -9.84 -90.35 6.63
C ASN A 192 -9.48 -89.08 5.85
N THR A 193 -10.21 -88.77 4.78
CA THR A 193 -10.09 -87.49 4.09
C THR A 193 -11.21 -86.56 4.57
N HIS A 194 -10.84 -85.50 5.27
CA HIS A 194 -11.77 -84.49 5.75
C HIS A 194 -11.77 -83.28 4.81
N THR A 195 -12.93 -82.92 4.27
CA THR A 195 -13.09 -81.69 3.47
C THR A 195 -13.85 -80.64 4.25
N THR A 196 -13.19 -79.56 4.62
CA THR A 196 -13.84 -78.39 5.24
C THR A 196 -14.19 -77.38 4.14
N THR A 197 -15.47 -77.10 3.98
CA THR A 197 -15.93 -76.00 3.13
C THR A 197 -15.91 -74.72 3.94
N VAL A 198 -15.07 -73.77 3.54
CA VAL A 198 -14.95 -72.46 4.16
C VAL A 198 -15.75 -71.47 3.34
N VAL A 199 -16.72 -70.84 3.99
CA VAL A 199 -17.46 -69.71 3.43
C VAL A 199 -16.92 -68.46 4.11
N THR A 200 -16.09 -67.71 3.41
CA THR A 200 -15.61 -66.41 3.88
C THR A 200 -16.55 -65.34 3.34
N THR A 201 -17.27 -64.67 4.23
CA THR A 201 -18.08 -63.50 3.88
C THR A 201 -17.29 -62.26 4.27
N LEU A 202 -16.85 -61.51 3.27
CA LEU A 202 -16.26 -60.19 3.46
C LEU A 202 -17.38 -59.14 3.45
N GLU A 203 -17.57 -58.48 4.58
CA GLU A 203 -18.41 -57.29 4.71
C GLU A 203 -17.54 -56.05 4.52
N THR A 204 -17.73 -55.33 3.42
CA THR A 204 -17.07 -54.04 3.18
C THR A 204 -18.09 -52.93 3.39
N SER A 205 -17.88 -52.15 4.44
CA SER A 205 -18.70 -50.97 4.76
C SER A 205 -17.94 -49.71 4.36
N PHE A 206 -18.56 -48.91 3.50
CA PHE A 206 -18.07 -47.63 3.03
C PHE A 206 -18.94 -46.52 3.62
N THR A 207 -18.38 -45.70 4.50
CA THR A 207 -19.09 -44.53 5.05
C THR A 207 -18.55 -43.27 4.39
N ASN A 208 -19.43 -42.50 3.77
CA ASN A 208 -19.10 -41.16 3.30
C ASN A 208 -19.81 -40.13 4.18
N GLU A 209 -19.05 -39.18 4.72
CA GLU A 209 -19.57 -38.08 5.53
C GLU A 209 -19.39 -36.77 4.75
N ASP A 210 -20.49 -36.05 4.56
CA ASP A 210 -20.52 -34.76 3.87
C ASP A 210 -20.51 -33.63 4.91
N TYR A 211 -19.52 -32.74 4.80
CA TYR A 211 -19.35 -31.58 5.68
C TYR A 211 -19.43 -30.26 4.90
N LEU A 212 -20.00 -29.24 5.51
CA LEU A 212 -19.90 -27.85 5.06
C LEU A 212 -18.91 -27.10 5.94
N ASN A 213 -17.85 -26.61 5.32
CA ASN A 213 -16.85 -25.76 5.94
C ASN A 213 -17.17 -24.30 5.59
N TYR A 214 -17.71 -23.58 6.57
CA TYR A 214 -18.00 -22.17 6.43
C TYR A 214 -16.81 -21.32 6.94
N GLY A 215 -16.40 -20.34 6.14
CA GLY A 215 -15.41 -19.34 6.53
C GLY A 215 -15.85 -17.93 6.16
N PHE A 216 -15.73 -16.99 7.09
CA PHE A 216 -16.01 -15.58 6.89
C PHE A 216 -14.74 -14.76 7.08
N TYR A 217 -14.28 -14.13 6.01
CA TYR A 217 -13.04 -13.36 5.96
C TYR A 217 -13.34 -11.88 5.72
N GLN A 218 -12.55 -11.02 6.36
CA GLN A 218 -12.66 -9.58 6.22
C GLN A 218 -11.31 -8.98 5.80
N TYR A 219 -11.35 -8.13 4.77
CA TYR A 219 -10.29 -7.20 4.43
C TYR A 219 -10.61 -5.82 5.00
N THR A 220 -9.65 -5.23 5.69
CA THR A 220 -9.75 -3.85 6.18
C THR A 220 -8.96 -2.92 5.25
N GLY A 221 -9.68 -2.07 4.54
CA GLY A 221 -9.15 -1.05 3.65
C GLY A 221 -8.81 0.24 4.41
N THR A 222 -7.66 0.83 4.08
CA THR A 222 -7.23 2.14 4.59
C THR A 222 -7.06 3.10 3.42
N VAL A 223 -7.62 4.30 3.53
CA VAL A 223 -7.39 5.36 2.54
C VAL A 223 -6.30 6.30 3.04
N THR A 224 -5.23 6.43 2.27
CA THR A 224 -4.14 7.38 2.55
C THR A 224 -4.16 8.48 1.50
N LEU A 225 -4.26 9.74 1.93
CA LEU A 225 -4.21 10.90 1.04
C LEU A 225 -2.81 11.08 0.45
N ILE A 226 -2.71 11.37 -0.85
CA ILE A 226 -1.44 11.56 -1.55
C ILE A 226 -1.42 12.78 -2.49
N GLY A 227 -0.25 13.19 -2.98
CA GLY A 227 0.01 14.22 -3.97
C GLY A 227 -0.40 15.65 -3.62
N ALA A 228 -0.88 15.93 -2.40
CA ALA A 228 -1.28 17.26 -1.97
C ALA A 228 -0.12 18.27 -2.09
N VAL A 229 1.12 17.80 -1.88
CA VAL A 229 2.35 18.58 -2.01
C VAL A 229 2.47 19.30 -3.36
N HIS A 230 2.04 18.69 -4.47
CA HIS A 230 2.13 19.31 -5.81
C HIS A 230 1.30 20.58 -5.94
N THR A 231 0.15 20.64 -5.27
CA THR A 231 -0.68 21.85 -5.24
C THR A 231 -0.14 22.89 -4.24
N ALA A 232 0.50 22.44 -3.15
CA ALA A 232 1.17 23.34 -2.21
C ALA A 232 2.37 24.06 -2.85
N VAL A 233 3.09 23.40 -3.77
CA VAL A 233 4.15 24.00 -4.60
C VAL A 233 3.61 25.17 -5.42
N GLN A 234 2.43 25.04 -6.04
CA GLN A 234 1.84 26.14 -6.81
C GLN A 234 1.54 27.35 -5.93
N SER A 235 1.03 27.14 -4.72
CA SER A 235 0.80 28.20 -3.75
C SER A 235 2.10 28.86 -3.29
N GLY A 236 3.14 28.07 -2.99
CA GLY A 236 4.47 28.60 -2.67
C GLY A 236 5.06 29.45 -3.80
N ALA A 237 4.87 29.03 -5.05
CA ALA A 237 5.33 29.78 -6.23
C ALA A 237 4.59 31.12 -6.42
N PHE A 238 3.28 31.16 -6.20
CA PHE A 238 2.52 32.42 -6.20
C PHE A 238 3.02 33.38 -5.11
N GLU A 239 3.33 32.87 -3.92
CA GLU A 239 3.83 33.69 -2.83
C GLU A 239 5.26 34.18 -3.09
N ALA A 240 6.15 33.36 -3.65
CA ALA A 240 7.48 33.79 -4.08
C ALA A 240 7.38 34.91 -5.13
N GLY A 241 6.48 34.75 -6.10
CA GLY A 241 6.16 35.77 -7.08
C GLY A 241 5.68 37.08 -6.46
N THR A 242 4.69 36.99 -5.58
CA THR A 242 4.14 38.12 -4.83
C THR A 242 5.22 38.85 -4.02
N GLY A 243 6.10 38.11 -3.34
CA GLY A 243 7.23 38.66 -2.60
C GLY A 243 8.20 39.42 -3.49
N PHE A 244 8.61 38.84 -4.64
CA PHE A 244 9.51 39.53 -5.57
C PHE A 244 8.86 40.77 -6.19
N ARG A 245 7.56 40.70 -6.55
CA ARG A 245 6.79 41.88 -6.97
C ARG A 245 6.79 42.96 -5.90
N SER A 246 6.53 42.63 -4.64
CA SER A 246 6.52 43.61 -3.55
C SER A 246 7.88 44.31 -3.40
N ARG A 247 8.99 43.60 -3.62
CA ARG A 247 10.33 44.21 -3.66
C ARG A 247 10.54 45.10 -4.89
N LEU A 248 10.06 44.69 -6.06
CA LEU A 248 10.09 45.48 -7.30
C LEU A 248 9.24 46.75 -7.23
N LEU A 249 8.08 46.71 -6.58
CA LEU A 249 7.21 47.89 -6.43
C LEU A 249 7.55 48.71 -5.19
N GLY A 250 8.19 48.11 -4.19
CA GLY A 250 8.59 48.71 -2.93
C GLY A 250 9.91 49.48 -3.01
N GLU A 251 10.54 49.70 -1.87
CA GLU A 251 11.70 50.58 -1.77
C GLU A 251 13.02 49.99 -2.29
N GLY A 252 13.12 48.66 -2.46
CA GLY A 252 14.18 48.05 -3.26
C GLY A 252 14.04 48.43 -4.75
N GLY A 253 12.81 48.57 -5.23
CA GLY A 253 12.49 48.95 -6.59
C GLY A 253 12.41 50.46 -6.86
N PRO A 254 11.72 50.89 -7.94
CA PRO A 254 11.77 52.26 -8.39
C PRO A 254 11.03 53.22 -7.48
N ARG A 255 10.21 52.82 -6.51
CA ARG A 255 9.64 53.81 -5.57
C ARG A 255 10.69 54.39 -4.64
N GLY A 256 11.58 53.54 -4.13
CA GLY A 256 12.79 53.99 -3.43
C GLY A 256 13.74 54.73 -4.38
N GLY A 257 13.82 54.29 -5.65
CA GLY A 257 14.61 54.93 -6.71
C GLY A 257 14.09 56.31 -7.17
N ILE A 258 12.78 56.52 -7.27
CA ILE A 258 12.18 57.79 -7.71
C ILE A 258 12.38 58.86 -6.65
N ARG A 259 12.12 58.54 -5.37
CA ARG A 259 12.36 59.50 -4.27
C ARG A 259 13.81 60.00 -4.24
N ALA A 260 14.75 59.11 -4.52
CA ALA A 260 16.15 59.45 -4.59
C ALA A 260 16.58 60.14 -5.89
N ALA A 261 16.01 59.75 -7.03
CA ALA A 261 16.24 60.43 -8.30
C ALA A 261 15.65 61.84 -8.36
N GLN A 262 14.53 62.06 -7.67
CA GLN A 262 13.98 63.40 -7.44
C GLN A 262 14.93 64.20 -6.52
N ALA A 263 15.46 63.59 -5.45
CA ALA A 263 16.48 64.22 -4.61
C ALA A 263 17.80 64.52 -5.36
N ALA A 264 18.18 63.66 -6.30
CA ALA A 264 19.32 63.83 -7.22
C ALA A 264 19.18 65.06 -8.10
N ARG A 265 18.01 65.21 -8.73
CA ARG A 265 17.73 66.28 -9.70
C ARG A 265 17.40 67.62 -9.05
N ALA A 266 16.88 67.64 -7.83
CA ALA A 266 16.61 68.86 -7.05
C ALA A 266 17.89 69.56 -6.51
N GLY A 267 19.07 69.29 -7.07
CA GLY A 267 20.34 69.88 -6.64
C GLY A 267 20.95 69.23 -5.38
N GLY A 268 20.42 68.08 -4.96
CA GLY A 268 20.78 67.40 -3.72
C GLY A 268 21.86 66.32 -3.83
N GLY A 269 22.60 66.21 -4.93
CA GLY A 269 23.76 65.31 -5.06
C GLY A 269 23.43 63.80 -5.08
N GLY A 270 22.16 63.43 -5.26
CA GLY A 270 21.79 62.03 -5.45
C GLY A 270 22.26 61.45 -6.78
N SER A 271 22.48 60.16 -6.80
CA SER A 271 22.89 59.39 -7.98
C SER A 271 21.71 59.03 -8.90
N PRO A 272 21.81 59.23 -10.23
CA PRO A 272 20.76 58.86 -11.19
C PRO A 272 20.62 57.34 -11.36
N VAL A 273 21.64 56.57 -10.95
CA VAL A 273 21.66 55.12 -10.94
C VAL A 273 21.77 54.63 -9.50
N ARG A 274 21.02 53.58 -9.16
CA ARG A 274 21.06 52.95 -7.85
C ARG A 274 21.05 51.44 -7.97
N PHE A 275 21.89 50.81 -7.19
CA PHE A 275 21.91 49.39 -6.96
C PHE A 275 21.27 49.07 -5.62
N TRP A 276 20.60 47.94 -5.53
CA TRP A 276 20.12 47.38 -4.29
C TRP A 276 20.33 45.88 -4.29
N PHE A 277 20.57 45.31 -3.12
CA PHE A 277 20.62 43.87 -2.93
C PHE A 277 20.21 43.56 -1.49
N GLY A 278 19.73 42.35 -1.24
CA GLY A 278 19.32 41.93 0.08
C GLY A 278 18.95 40.46 0.14
N GLY A 279 19.11 39.89 1.33
CA GLY A 279 18.61 38.57 1.67
C GLY A 279 17.21 38.66 2.24
N HIS A 280 16.43 37.62 1.99
CA HIS A 280 15.06 37.54 2.46
C HIS A 280 14.71 36.13 2.90
N GLY A 281 13.72 36.00 3.77
CA GLY A 281 13.21 34.73 4.22
C GLY A 281 11.89 34.87 4.94
N GLY A 282 11.15 33.77 5.06
CA GLY A 282 9.83 33.80 5.65
C GLY A 282 9.19 32.43 5.73
N GLU A 283 8.08 32.39 6.45
CA GLU A 283 7.31 31.18 6.68
C GLU A 283 5.84 31.45 6.38
N SER A 284 5.15 30.42 5.88
CA SER A 284 3.71 30.44 5.71
C SER A 284 3.11 29.10 6.13
N GLU A 285 1.97 29.13 6.79
CA GLU A 285 1.22 27.93 7.14
C GLU A 285 -0.22 28.03 6.65
N THR A 286 -0.70 26.96 6.03
CA THR A 286 -2.10 26.74 5.64
C THR A 286 -2.58 25.50 6.39
N PRO A 287 -3.64 25.58 7.22
CA PRO A 287 -4.12 24.44 8.00
C PRO A 287 -4.91 23.46 7.12
N VAL A 288 -5.12 22.26 7.64
CA VAL A 288 -5.96 21.23 7.02
C VAL A 288 -7.42 21.70 6.96
N ARG A 289 -8.10 21.47 5.82
CA ARG A 289 -9.52 21.82 5.63
C ARG A 289 -10.31 20.63 5.09
N GLY A 290 -11.04 19.95 5.96
CA GLY A 290 -11.77 18.73 5.58
C GLY A 290 -10.80 17.66 5.09
N ALA A 291 -11.01 17.17 3.86
CA ALA A 291 -10.12 16.19 3.22
C ALA A 291 -8.92 16.83 2.49
N VAL A 292 -8.83 18.16 2.44
CA VAL A 292 -7.72 18.87 1.78
C VAL A 292 -6.59 19.07 2.78
N ALA A 293 -5.42 18.49 2.48
CA ALA A 293 -4.23 18.64 3.29
C ALA A 293 -3.79 20.11 3.38
N GLY A 294 -3.25 20.48 4.54
CA GLY A 294 -2.62 21.77 4.74
C GLY A 294 -1.18 21.79 4.22
N SER A 295 -0.45 22.86 4.46
CA SER A 295 0.98 22.90 4.18
C SER A 295 1.70 23.93 5.04
N ARG A 296 2.92 23.61 5.47
CA ARG A 296 3.88 24.57 6.01
C ARG A 296 4.96 24.81 4.97
N ARG A 297 5.36 26.06 4.79
CA ARG A 297 6.37 26.45 3.79
C ARG A 297 7.38 27.38 4.44
N SER A 298 8.66 27.07 4.32
CA SER A 298 9.78 27.96 4.67
C SER A 298 10.47 28.42 3.40
N ARG A 299 10.84 29.69 3.35
CA ARG A 299 11.49 30.29 2.19
C ARG A 299 12.69 31.09 2.60
N SER A 300 13.69 31.07 1.75
CA SER A 300 14.82 31.99 1.83
C SER A 300 15.31 32.35 0.44
N GLY A 301 16.04 33.45 0.32
CA GLY A 301 16.54 33.86 -0.97
C GLY A 301 17.35 35.14 -0.95
N LEU A 302 17.83 35.47 -2.14
CA LEU A 302 18.59 36.67 -2.42
C LEU A 302 17.91 37.42 -3.56
N SER A 303 17.90 38.74 -3.46
CA SER A 303 17.38 39.61 -4.50
C SER A 303 18.25 40.83 -4.67
N GLY A 304 18.26 41.37 -5.87
CA GLY A 304 18.96 42.61 -6.14
C GLY A 304 18.64 43.15 -7.52
N GLY A 305 18.97 44.40 -7.73
CA GLY A 305 18.66 45.07 -8.98
C GLY A 305 19.31 46.43 -9.12
N VAL A 306 19.03 47.02 -10.28
CA VAL A 306 19.45 48.37 -10.64
C VAL A 306 18.22 49.18 -11.00
N VAL A 307 18.19 50.43 -10.55
CA VAL A 307 17.19 51.41 -10.91
C VAL A 307 17.90 52.60 -11.53
N PHE A 308 17.35 53.11 -12.62
CA PHE A 308 17.82 54.32 -13.28
C PHE A 308 16.67 55.30 -13.49
N ALA A 309 16.97 56.59 -13.38
CA ALA A 309 15.98 57.65 -13.55
C ALA A 309 16.27 58.50 -14.79
N PRO A 310 15.68 58.15 -15.95
CA PRO A 310 15.98 58.80 -17.23
C PRO A 310 15.40 60.21 -17.33
N ALA A 311 14.27 60.47 -16.67
CA ALA A 311 13.59 61.75 -16.66
C ALA A 311 13.12 62.11 -15.24
N GLU A 312 12.73 63.36 -15.03
CA GLU A 312 12.24 63.81 -13.73
C GLU A 312 10.91 63.11 -13.45
N GLY A 313 10.77 62.58 -12.23
CA GLY A 313 9.61 61.80 -11.84
C GLY A 313 9.58 60.38 -12.43
N PHE A 314 10.43 60.01 -13.39
CA PHE A 314 10.42 58.68 -13.98
C PHE A 314 11.57 57.81 -13.47
N ALA A 315 11.29 56.53 -13.21
CA ALA A 315 12.31 55.53 -12.96
C ALA A 315 11.97 54.22 -13.65
N LEU A 316 13.03 53.53 -14.06
CA LEU A 316 13.00 52.22 -14.68
C LEU A 316 13.97 51.32 -13.91
N GLY A 317 13.62 50.05 -13.75
CA GLY A 317 14.44 49.12 -12.99
C GLY A 317 14.45 47.71 -13.57
N LEU A 318 15.56 47.03 -13.28
CA LEU A 318 15.82 45.64 -13.59
C LEU A 318 16.20 44.95 -12.29
N ALA A 319 15.66 43.76 -12.03
CA ALA A 319 16.04 42.99 -10.86
C ALA A 319 16.07 41.49 -11.13
N LEU A 320 16.79 40.80 -10.25
CA LEU A 320 16.92 39.36 -10.18
C LEU A 320 16.54 38.91 -8.77
N ASP A 321 15.94 37.74 -8.68
CA ASP A 321 15.65 37.07 -7.42
C ASP A 321 15.92 35.58 -7.56
N ARG A 322 16.54 35.01 -6.54
CA ARG A 322 16.68 33.57 -6.38
C ARG A 322 16.05 33.21 -5.05
N THR A 323 15.00 32.41 -5.09
CA THR A 323 14.29 31.91 -3.93
C THR A 323 14.41 30.39 -3.89
N GLU A 324 14.55 29.86 -2.69
CA GLU A 324 14.43 28.44 -2.34
C GLU A 324 13.28 28.31 -1.35
N SER A 325 12.49 27.25 -1.49
CA SER A 325 11.35 26.98 -0.63
C SER A 325 11.29 25.52 -0.27
N ASP A 326 11.20 25.21 1.01
CA ASP A 326 10.81 23.91 1.51
C ASP A 326 9.31 23.92 1.82
N ILE A 327 8.65 22.79 1.59
CA ILE A 327 7.21 22.60 1.76
C ILE A 327 6.96 21.25 2.41
N ASP A 328 6.28 21.27 3.55
CA ASP A 328 5.75 20.08 4.19
C ASP A 328 4.23 20.06 4.05
N ALA A 329 3.66 18.95 3.59
CA ALA A 329 2.21 18.77 3.57
C ALA A 329 1.72 18.43 4.99
N VAL A 330 0.84 19.27 5.55
CA VAL A 330 0.30 19.04 6.89
C VAL A 330 -0.86 18.03 6.80
N GLY A 331 -0.75 16.93 7.53
CA GLY A 331 -1.73 15.84 7.52
C GLY A 331 -1.47 14.77 6.46
N ALA A 332 -0.34 14.84 5.75
CA ALA A 332 0.12 13.82 4.83
C ALA A 332 1.63 13.59 5.00
N VAL A 333 2.15 12.45 4.55
CA VAL A 333 3.59 12.14 4.61
C VAL A 333 4.23 12.56 3.29
N GLU A 334 4.31 13.88 3.07
CA GLU A 334 4.80 14.46 1.82
C GLU A 334 5.60 15.73 2.07
N ALA A 335 6.63 15.92 1.26
CA ALA A 335 7.46 17.11 1.26
C ALA A 335 7.88 17.46 -0.17
N ALA A 336 8.16 18.72 -0.42
CA ALA A 336 8.77 19.16 -1.66
C ALA A 336 9.65 20.37 -1.39
N ASP A 337 10.67 20.52 -2.21
CA ASP A 337 11.42 21.75 -2.32
C ASP A 337 11.30 22.31 -3.72
N PHE A 338 11.41 23.64 -3.84
CA PHE A 338 11.56 24.26 -5.14
C PHE A 338 12.57 25.38 -5.14
N GLU A 339 13.22 25.49 -6.28
CA GLU A 339 14.20 26.50 -6.59
C GLU A 339 13.65 27.41 -7.68
N LEU A 340 13.51 28.71 -7.42
CA LEU A 340 12.94 29.65 -8.37
C LEU A 340 13.89 30.83 -8.62
N THR A 341 14.27 31.02 -9.89
CA THR A 341 14.99 32.21 -10.36
C THR A 341 14.03 33.12 -11.11
N GLN A 342 13.96 34.39 -10.73
CA GLN A 342 13.04 35.37 -11.30
C GLN A 342 13.79 36.59 -11.84
N TYR A 343 13.23 37.15 -12.91
CA TYR A 343 13.70 38.34 -13.60
C TYR A 343 12.57 39.34 -13.61
N GLY A 344 12.87 40.58 -13.23
CA GLY A 344 11.88 41.64 -13.03
C GLY A 344 12.22 42.88 -13.83
N LEU A 345 11.21 43.43 -14.51
CA LEU A 345 11.18 44.77 -15.04
C LEU A 345 10.25 45.62 -14.20
N THR A 346 10.57 46.89 -14.05
CA THR A 346 9.70 47.80 -13.33
C THR A 346 9.82 49.21 -13.88
N ALA A 347 8.70 49.92 -13.88
CA ALA A 347 8.60 51.28 -14.36
C ALA A 347 7.70 52.07 -13.43
N ALA A 348 8.10 53.29 -13.10
CA ALA A 348 7.32 54.13 -12.23
C ALA A 348 7.44 55.60 -12.61
N TRP A 349 6.39 56.33 -12.25
CA TRP A 349 6.24 57.76 -12.44
C TRP A 349 5.75 58.39 -11.13
N GLU A 350 6.31 59.53 -10.74
CA GLU A 350 5.86 60.36 -9.64
C GLU A 350 5.80 61.82 -10.08
N GLY A 351 4.62 62.39 -10.04
CA GLY A 351 4.38 63.83 -10.13
C GLY A 351 4.41 64.49 -8.74
N GLU A 352 3.78 65.64 -8.59
CA GLU A 352 3.80 66.38 -7.33
C GLU A 352 3.32 65.53 -6.13
N ALA A 353 2.10 65.00 -6.20
CA ALA A 353 1.53 64.13 -5.17
C ALA A 353 1.12 62.75 -5.71
N TRP A 354 0.90 62.62 -7.01
CA TRP A 354 0.52 61.36 -7.64
C TRP A 354 1.74 60.49 -7.93
N PHE A 355 1.60 59.19 -7.73
CA PHE A 355 2.55 58.21 -8.23
C PHE A 355 1.83 57.02 -8.87
N VAL A 356 2.52 56.40 -9.82
CA VAL A 356 2.13 55.17 -10.48
C VAL A 356 3.38 54.30 -10.62
N SER A 357 3.27 53.01 -10.34
CA SER A 357 4.35 52.05 -10.52
C SER A 357 3.81 50.76 -11.10
N SER A 358 4.60 50.12 -11.93
CA SER A 358 4.28 48.83 -12.54
C SER A 358 5.48 47.91 -12.46
N ALA A 359 5.20 46.61 -12.43
CA ALA A 359 6.20 45.57 -12.45
C ALA A 359 5.73 44.43 -13.34
N ALA A 360 6.65 43.89 -14.14
CA ALA A 360 6.44 42.67 -14.89
C ALA A 360 7.59 41.71 -14.53
N MET A 361 7.28 40.45 -14.27
CA MET A 361 8.29 39.46 -13.94
C MET A 361 8.01 38.12 -14.59
N GLN A 362 9.10 37.39 -14.81
CA GLN A 362 9.08 36.01 -15.24
C GLN A 362 10.08 35.22 -14.39
N GLY A 363 9.68 34.03 -13.96
CA GLY A 363 10.50 33.12 -13.19
C GLY A 363 10.51 31.72 -13.77
N ARG A 364 11.61 31.02 -13.57
CA ARG A 364 11.80 29.61 -13.91
C ARG A 364 12.48 28.89 -12.77
N GLY A 365 12.10 27.65 -12.59
CA GLY A 365 12.53 26.84 -11.47
C GLY A 365 12.38 25.35 -11.70
N ARG A 366 12.77 24.62 -10.67
CA ARG A 366 12.67 23.17 -10.56
C ARG A 366 12.04 22.82 -9.23
N VAL A 367 11.31 21.72 -9.20
CA VAL A 367 10.63 21.19 -8.04
C VAL A 367 11.09 19.76 -7.88
N ASP A 368 11.53 19.42 -6.69
CA ASP A 368 11.80 18.05 -6.29
C ASP A 368 10.78 17.71 -5.19
N ALA A 369 9.98 16.66 -5.39
CA ALA A 369 8.87 16.29 -4.53
C ALA A 369 8.98 14.84 -4.09
N VAL A 370 8.58 14.57 -2.86
CA VAL A 370 8.58 13.23 -2.27
C VAL A 370 7.29 12.99 -1.49
N HIS A 371 6.74 11.78 -1.59
CA HIS A 371 5.68 11.32 -0.69
C HIS A 371 5.76 9.82 -0.45
N GLY A 372 4.99 9.34 0.52
CA GLY A 372 4.83 7.90 0.75
C GLY A 372 5.53 7.39 2.01
N ASN A 373 5.20 6.15 2.36
CA ASN A 373 5.72 5.44 3.51
C ASN A 373 5.69 3.92 3.22
N LEU A 374 6.11 3.09 4.19
CA LEU A 374 6.06 1.63 4.03
C LEU A 374 4.64 1.09 3.77
N ALA A 375 3.60 1.74 4.28
CA ALA A 375 2.21 1.36 4.05
C ALA A 375 1.73 1.67 2.61
N LEU A 376 2.46 2.52 1.88
CA LEU A 376 2.23 2.86 0.47
C LEU A 376 3.24 2.17 -0.46
N GLY A 377 3.86 1.08 -0.02
CA GLY A 377 4.83 0.33 -0.83
C GLY A 377 6.18 1.03 -1.01
N GLY A 378 6.44 2.11 -0.24
CA GLY A 378 7.71 2.83 -0.24
C GLY A 378 7.55 4.34 -0.45
N VAL A 379 8.69 4.99 -0.70
CA VAL A 379 8.75 6.42 -1.03
C VAL A 379 8.62 6.59 -2.54
N SER A 380 7.84 7.58 -2.96
CA SER A 380 7.65 8.05 -4.33
C SER A 380 8.32 9.40 -4.49
N THR A 381 9.03 9.63 -5.61
CA THR A 381 9.71 10.90 -5.90
C THR A 381 9.37 11.43 -7.29
N ALA A 382 9.31 12.75 -7.42
CA ALA A 382 9.09 13.46 -8.68
C ALA A 382 10.05 14.65 -8.84
N ASP A 383 10.41 14.93 -10.08
CA ASP A 383 11.11 16.14 -10.52
C ASP A 383 10.35 16.78 -11.67
N TYR A 384 10.12 18.09 -11.61
CA TYR A 384 9.52 18.83 -12.71
C TYR A 384 9.85 20.32 -12.70
N SER A 385 9.63 20.97 -13.84
CA SER A 385 9.85 22.41 -14.01
C SER A 385 8.76 23.26 -13.35
N LEU A 386 9.12 24.47 -12.92
CA LEU A 386 8.21 25.50 -12.43
C LEU A 386 8.40 26.79 -13.24
N ASP A 387 7.33 27.41 -13.71
CA ASP A 387 7.34 28.72 -14.33
C ASP A 387 6.39 29.67 -13.58
N VAL A 388 6.82 30.92 -13.40
CA VAL A 388 6.00 31.97 -12.81
C VAL A 388 5.99 33.18 -13.73
N GLN A 389 4.84 33.80 -13.93
CA GLN A 389 4.69 35.06 -14.65
C GLN A 389 3.81 35.99 -13.82
N GLN A 390 4.14 37.27 -13.79
CA GLN A 390 3.30 38.25 -13.13
C GLN A 390 3.39 39.62 -13.80
N LEU A 391 2.27 40.33 -13.78
CA LEU A 391 2.15 41.73 -14.11
C LEU A 391 1.42 42.43 -12.97
N ALA A 392 1.89 43.59 -12.55
CA ALA A 392 1.28 44.36 -11.47
C ALA A 392 1.38 45.86 -11.74
N ALA A 393 0.40 46.60 -11.23
CA ALA A 393 0.41 48.05 -11.21
C ALA A 393 -0.20 48.57 -9.91
N GLU A 394 0.33 49.70 -9.42
CA GLU A 394 -0.17 50.37 -8.22
C GLU A 394 -0.02 51.88 -8.38
N ALA A 395 -1.06 52.61 -7.99
CA ALA A 395 -1.12 54.05 -8.00
C ALA A 395 -1.53 54.60 -6.63
N GLY A 396 -1.18 55.84 -6.35
CA GLY A 396 -1.59 56.49 -5.12
C GLY A 396 -1.36 57.99 -5.11
N TYR A 397 -1.82 58.63 -4.04
CA TYR A 397 -1.72 60.07 -3.82
C TYR A 397 -1.04 60.35 -2.49
N ARG A 398 0.04 61.12 -2.47
CA ARG A 398 0.88 61.34 -1.30
C ARG A 398 0.60 62.70 -0.64
N PHE A 399 0.05 62.66 0.57
CA PHE A 399 -0.03 63.81 1.46
C PHE A 399 1.30 63.94 2.21
N ARG A 400 1.94 65.10 2.10
CA ARG A 400 3.21 65.40 2.79
C ARG A 400 2.97 66.46 3.87
N PHE A 401 3.42 66.15 5.09
CA PHE A 401 3.36 67.03 6.25
C PHE A 401 4.79 67.18 6.81
N GLY A 402 5.60 68.01 6.14
CA GLY A 402 7.04 68.08 6.41
C GLY A 402 7.75 66.78 6.04
N ARG A 403 8.32 66.09 7.03
CA ARG A 403 9.02 64.81 6.85
C ARG A 403 8.14 63.58 7.08
N PHE A 404 6.87 63.80 7.42
CA PHE A 404 5.86 62.75 7.49
C PHE A 404 5.11 62.69 6.16
N HIS A 405 4.79 61.49 5.70
CA HIS A 405 3.88 61.30 4.58
C HIS A 405 2.85 60.22 4.88
N VAL A 406 1.69 60.35 4.22
CA VAL A 406 0.64 59.33 4.14
C VAL A 406 0.15 59.28 2.71
N ALA A 407 -0.04 58.08 2.17
CA ALA A 407 -0.52 57.87 0.83
C ALA A 407 -1.56 56.73 0.78
N PRO A 408 -2.84 57.04 0.53
CA PRO A 408 -3.75 56.00 0.03
C PRO A 408 -3.24 55.46 -1.30
N LEU A 409 -3.38 54.15 -1.47
CA LEU A 409 -2.95 53.44 -2.66
C LEU A 409 -3.99 52.41 -3.11
N LEU A 410 -3.97 52.14 -4.40
CA LEU A 410 -4.75 51.10 -5.05
C LEU A 410 -3.90 50.41 -6.10
N GLY A 411 -4.08 49.11 -6.25
CA GLY A 411 -3.35 48.35 -7.25
C GLY A 411 -4.06 47.09 -7.66
N ALA A 412 -3.50 46.45 -8.68
CA ALA A 412 -3.96 45.17 -9.17
C ALA A 412 -2.78 44.38 -9.76
N ASP A 413 -2.92 43.06 -9.74
CA ASP A 413 -1.95 42.17 -10.32
C ASP A 413 -2.61 40.96 -10.97
N TRP A 414 -1.90 40.39 -11.94
CA TRP A 414 -2.19 39.12 -12.56
C TRP A 414 -0.97 38.22 -12.42
N GLN A 415 -1.18 37.01 -11.95
CA GLN A 415 -0.16 35.98 -11.77
C GLN A 415 -0.55 34.71 -12.53
N ARG A 416 0.45 34.02 -13.06
CA ARG A 416 0.34 32.67 -13.60
C ARG A 416 1.47 31.82 -13.07
N VAL A 417 1.13 30.66 -12.54
CA VAL A 417 2.08 29.62 -12.17
C VAL A 417 1.83 28.41 -13.06
N ARG A 418 2.89 27.79 -13.59
CA ARG A 418 2.80 26.58 -14.39
C ARG A 418 3.82 25.56 -13.89
N THR A 419 3.37 24.34 -13.66
CA THR A 419 4.23 23.19 -13.39
C THR A 419 4.38 22.36 -14.67
N GLY A 420 5.56 21.76 -14.85
CA GLY A 420 5.79 20.74 -15.86
C GLY A 420 4.97 19.49 -15.57
N GLY A 421 4.80 18.63 -16.57
CA GLY A 421 4.28 17.29 -16.34
C GLY A 421 5.33 16.45 -15.60
N PHE A 422 4.87 15.47 -14.83
CA PHE A 422 5.72 14.56 -14.09
C PHE A 422 5.15 13.14 -14.10
N ALA A 423 6.03 12.18 -13.89
CA ALA A 423 5.67 10.82 -13.54
C ALA A 423 6.61 10.42 -12.40
N GLU A 424 6.04 10.16 -11.24
CA GLU A 424 6.81 9.78 -10.07
C GLU A 424 7.43 8.39 -10.21
N GLN A 425 8.46 8.14 -9.42
CA GLN A 425 9.18 6.88 -9.35
C GLN A 425 9.22 6.39 -7.90
N GLY A 426 8.94 5.11 -7.67
CA GLY A 426 8.98 4.53 -6.32
C GLY A 426 7.72 3.76 -5.98
N GLY A 427 7.22 3.92 -4.75
CA GLY A 427 6.04 3.23 -4.19
C GLY A 427 4.74 3.48 -4.99
N VAL A 428 3.69 3.98 -4.34
CA VAL A 428 2.50 4.40 -5.09
C VAL A 428 2.80 5.71 -5.82
N ALA A 429 3.06 5.61 -7.13
CA ALA A 429 3.47 6.73 -7.96
C ALA A 429 2.28 7.40 -8.69
N LEU A 430 2.33 8.72 -8.81
CA LEU A 430 1.41 9.57 -9.56
C LEU A 430 2.06 10.06 -10.85
N ALA A 431 1.22 10.29 -11.86
CA ALA A 431 1.60 11.01 -13.06
C ALA A 431 0.61 12.12 -13.36
N ALA A 432 1.12 13.23 -13.90
CA ALA A 432 0.34 14.39 -14.28
C ALA A 432 0.91 15.04 -15.54
N ASP A 433 0.05 15.54 -16.41
CA ASP A 433 0.46 16.45 -17.48
C ASP A 433 0.82 17.83 -16.92
N GLY A 434 1.54 18.63 -17.72
CA GLY A 434 1.85 20.01 -17.35
C GLY A 434 0.60 20.83 -17.11
N HIS A 435 0.54 21.52 -15.97
CA HIS A 435 -0.64 22.23 -15.51
C HIS A 435 -0.33 23.68 -15.15
N GLY A 436 -1.28 24.58 -15.35
CA GLY A 436 -1.09 25.99 -15.04
C GLY A 436 -2.33 26.62 -14.44
N VAL A 437 -2.11 27.41 -13.39
CA VAL A 437 -3.12 28.13 -12.63
C VAL A 437 -2.85 29.63 -12.70
N ARG A 438 -3.92 30.42 -12.72
CA ARG A 438 -3.85 31.88 -12.77
C ARG A 438 -4.63 32.49 -11.62
N ARG A 439 -4.25 33.71 -11.26
CA ARG A 439 -4.94 34.54 -10.29
C ARG A 439 -4.83 36.00 -10.67
N SER A 440 -5.87 36.77 -10.41
CA SER A 440 -5.87 38.23 -10.48
C SER A 440 -6.33 38.79 -9.16
N ASN A 441 -5.62 39.74 -8.60
CA ASN A 441 -6.01 40.42 -7.37
C ASN A 441 -6.13 41.93 -7.60
N ALA A 442 -6.91 42.57 -6.75
CA ALA A 442 -6.86 44.00 -6.53
C ALA A 442 -6.60 44.28 -5.05
N TRP A 443 -5.96 45.40 -4.76
CA TRP A 443 -5.76 45.84 -3.38
C TRP A 443 -6.02 47.33 -3.23
N ALA A 444 -6.41 47.69 -2.01
CA ALA A 444 -6.46 49.05 -1.54
C ALA A 444 -5.69 49.12 -0.22
N GLY A 445 -5.04 50.25 0.04
CA GLY A 445 -4.20 50.36 1.23
C GLY A 445 -3.79 51.76 1.59
N LEU A 446 -2.95 51.83 2.60
CA LEU A 446 -2.36 53.05 3.13
C LEU A 446 -0.86 52.83 3.35
N ASP A 447 -0.05 53.74 2.84
CA ASP A 447 1.39 53.82 3.08
C ASP A 447 1.68 55.06 3.91
N ALA A 448 2.41 54.92 5.01
CA ALA A 448 2.80 56.02 5.86
C ALA A 448 4.27 55.92 6.22
N GLY A 449 4.94 57.06 6.37
CA GLY A 449 6.34 57.05 6.79
C GLY A 449 6.80 58.39 7.33
N HIS A 450 7.93 58.33 8.02
CA HIS A 450 8.57 59.50 8.60
C HIS A 450 10.08 59.43 8.41
N GLU A 451 10.70 60.56 8.10
CA GLU A 451 12.15 60.71 8.00
C GLU A 451 12.72 61.56 9.13
N TRP A 452 13.65 61.00 9.89
CA TRP A 452 14.53 61.71 10.80
C TRP A 452 15.87 61.97 10.10
N ARG A 453 16.42 63.17 10.28
CA ARG A 453 17.79 63.49 9.85
C ARG A 453 18.60 63.83 11.07
N PHE A 454 19.77 63.22 11.16
CA PHE A 454 20.76 63.49 12.19
C PHE A 454 21.86 64.30 11.52
N GLY A 455 22.44 65.32 12.19
CA GLY A 455 23.33 66.30 11.57
C GLY A 455 24.36 65.69 10.60
N GLY A 456 24.54 66.31 9.43
CA GLY A 456 25.27 65.74 8.30
C GLY A 456 24.34 65.13 7.26
N GLU A 457 24.75 64.00 6.66
CA GLU A 457 24.00 63.31 5.58
C GLU A 457 23.25 62.07 6.07
N ALA A 458 23.36 61.74 7.36
CA ALA A 458 22.74 60.57 7.96
C ALA A 458 21.24 60.78 8.17
N TYR A 459 20.45 59.74 7.88
CA TYR A 459 19.00 59.76 8.08
C TYR A 459 18.47 58.40 8.52
N LEU A 460 17.31 58.41 9.18
CA LEU A 460 16.50 57.24 9.45
C LEU A 460 15.14 57.46 8.83
N GLN A 461 14.66 56.52 8.03
CA GLN A 461 13.27 56.49 7.59
C GLN A 461 12.60 55.28 8.23
N LEU A 462 11.42 55.49 8.81
CA LEU A 462 10.54 54.41 9.23
C LEU A 462 9.25 54.51 8.43
N GLY A 463 8.80 53.37 7.94
CA GLY A 463 7.62 53.25 7.09
C GLY A 463 6.74 52.09 7.52
N GLY A 464 5.46 52.21 7.20
CA GLY A 464 4.46 51.18 7.38
C GLY A 464 3.46 51.20 6.24
N ARG A 465 3.02 50.02 5.82
CA ARG A 465 2.03 49.83 4.78
C ARG A 465 0.98 48.84 5.25
N LEU A 466 -0.28 49.22 5.16
CA LEU A 466 -1.43 48.36 5.38
C LEU A 466 -2.17 48.16 4.06
N THR A 467 -2.40 46.92 3.65
CA THR A 467 -3.13 46.60 2.42
C THR A 467 -4.22 45.58 2.70
N TYR A 468 -5.41 45.84 2.16
CA TYR A 468 -6.47 44.86 1.98
C TYR A 468 -6.45 44.41 0.52
N THR A 469 -6.32 43.12 0.30
CA THR A 469 -6.28 42.50 -1.03
C THR A 469 -7.50 41.62 -1.21
N HIS A 470 -8.08 41.65 -2.40
CA HIS A 470 -9.16 40.78 -2.82
C HIS A 470 -8.81 40.08 -4.15
N GLU A 471 -9.04 38.77 -4.21
CA GLU A 471 -8.94 37.96 -5.41
C GLU A 471 -10.15 38.24 -6.32
N LEU A 472 -9.89 38.84 -7.48
CA LEU A 472 -10.94 39.15 -8.46
C LEU A 472 -11.32 37.92 -9.29
N SER A 473 -10.37 37.04 -9.50
CA SER A 473 -10.52 35.80 -10.27
C SER A 473 -9.34 34.89 -9.98
N GLY A 474 -9.58 33.60 -9.83
CA GLY A 474 -8.51 32.61 -9.84
C GLY A 474 -9.00 31.25 -10.30
N ASP A 475 -8.09 30.52 -10.93
CA ASP A 475 -8.31 29.12 -11.24
C ASP A 475 -8.25 28.33 -9.92
N ALA A 476 -9.20 27.40 -9.73
CA ALA A 476 -9.16 26.47 -8.60
C ALA A 476 -7.82 25.71 -8.60
N ARG A 477 -7.26 25.48 -7.41
CA ARG A 477 -6.04 24.66 -7.26
C ARG A 477 -6.42 23.19 -7.43
N ALA A 478 -6.55 22.75 -8.68
CA ALA A 478 -6.97 21.40 -9.01
C ALA A 478 -6.00 20.79 -10.03
N LEU A 479 -5.26 19.77 -9.63
CA LEU A 479 -4.33 19.05 -10.50
C LEU A 479 -4.92 17.69 -10.87
N PRO A 480 -5.24 17.44 -12.15
CA PRO A 480 -5.59 16.11 -12.63
C PRO A 480 -4.37 15.19 -12.59
N VAL A 481 -4.51 14.01 -11.99
CA VAL A 481 -3.45 13.01 -11.88
C VAL A 481 -3.97 11.61 -12.15
N THR A 482 -3.06 10.70 -12.47
CA THR A 482 -3.33 9.27 -12.63
C THR A 482 -2.34 8.46 -11.81
N LEU A 483 -2.75 7.29 -11.32
CA LEU A 483 -1.81 6.36 -10.69
C LEU A 483 -0.97 5.64 -11.74
N VAL A 484 0.33 5.59 -11.52
CA VAL A 484 1.26 4.80 -12.33
C VAL A 484 1.10 3.33 -11.98
N GLY A 485 0.96 2.47 -13.00
CA GLY A 485 0.86 1.03 -12.81
C GLY A 485 -0.52 0.50 -12.39
N ALA A 486 -1.49 1.39 -12.13
CA ALA A 486 -2.88 1.02 -11.85
C ALA A 486 -3.82 1.79 -12.80
N PRO A 487 -4.35 1.15 -13.87
CA PRO A 487 -5.37 1.79 -14.70
C PRO A 487 -6.63 2.03 -13.86
N GLY A 488 -7.11 3.28 -13.84
CA GLY A 488 -8.26 3.69 -13.05
C GLY A 488 -8.77 5.07 -13.44
N ASP A 489 -9.83 5.51 -12.77
CA ASP A 489 -10.43 6.82 -12.99
C ASP A 489 -9.40 7.94 -12.74
N PRO A 490 -9.44 9.02 -13.54
CA PRO A 490 -8.60 10.18 -13.28
C PRO A 490 -8.87 10.72 -11.88
N LEU A 491 -7.80 10.88 -11.11
CA LEU A 491 -7.82 11.47 -9.78
C LEU A 491 -7.66 12.98 -9.89
N ARG A 492 -8.12 13.71 -8.88
CA ARG A 492 -7.95 15.15 -8.83
C ARG A 492 -7.44 15.60 -7.48
N ILE A 493 -6.26 16.23 -7.49
CA ILE A 493 -5.67 16.87 -6.32
C ILE A 493 -6.25 18.24 -6.18
N THR A 494 -7.15 18.43 -5.22
CA THR A 494 -7.59 19.77 -4.82
C THR A 494 -6.66 20.28 -3.74
N GLY A 495 -5.94 21.35 -4.03
CA GLY A 495 -5.11 22.06 -3.07
C GLY A 495 -5.92 23.02 -2.22
N ALA A 496 -5.36 23.37 -1.06
CA ALA A 496 -5.94 24.44 -0.25
C ALA A 496 -5.93 25.75 -1.05
N THR A 497 -7.12 26.31 -1.26
CA THR A 497 -7.26 27.67 -1.77
C THR A 497 -7.18 28.63 -0.60
N ASP A 498 -6.37 29.67 -0.76
CA ASP A 498 -6.44 30.85 0.10
C ASP A 498 -7.87 31.44 -0.01
N GLU A 499 -8.34 32.12 1.03
CA GLU A 499 -9.58 32.86 0.89
C GLU A 499 -9.43 34.03 -0.07
N ASP A 500 -10.55 34.47 -0.63
CA ASP A 500 -10.57 35.55 -1.62
C ASP A 500 -10.07 36.88 -1.06
N SER A 501 -9.88 37.04 0.26
CA SER A 501 -9.47 38.32 0.84
C SER A 501 -8.47 38.18 1.98
N HIS A 502 -7.55 39.14 2.09
CA HIS A 502 -6.60 39.20 3.20
C HIS A 502 -6.14 40.61 3.53
N VAL A 503 -5.58 40.74 4.74
CA VAL A 503 -4.92 41.96 5.20
C VAL A 503 -3.44 41.68 5.42
N ALA A 504 -2.60 42.57 4.89
CA ALA A 504 -1.17 42.55 5.11
C ALA A 504 -0.69 43.85 5.74
N LEU A 505 0.24 43.72 6.69
CA LEU A 505 0.99 44.81 7.30
C LEU A 505 2.46 44.63 6.96
N ALA A 506 3.05 45.63 6.32
CA ALA A 506 4.49 45.70 6.11
C ALA A 506 5.07 46.87 6.90
N LEU A 507 6.23 46.65 7.52
CA LEU A 507 7.01 47.65 8.24
C LEU A 507 8.39 47.73 7.62
N GLU A 508 8.95 48.92 7.56
CA GLU A 508 10.27 49.16 6.97
C GLU A 508 11.06 50.16 7.81
N ALA A 509 12.36 49.93 7.88
CA ALA A 509 13.34 50.85 8.44
C ALA A 509 14.53 50.98 7.48
N VAL A 510 14.89 52.22 7.15
CA VAL A 510 16.05 52.55 6.30
C VAL A 510 16.98 53.45 7.06
N TRP A 511 18.23 53.02 7.20
CA TRP A 511 19.31 53.80 7.79
C TRP A 511 20.24 54.30 6.67
N GLY A 512 20.16 55.59 6.38
CA GLY A 512 21.07 56.28 5.48
C GLY A 512 22.40 56.58 6.16
N ILE A 513 23.47 56.00 5.62
CA ILE A 513 24.86 56.26 6.06
C ILE A 513 25.37 57.52 5.36
N SER A 514 25.09 57.66 4.06
CA SER A 514 25.33 58.85 3.23
C SER A 514 24.15 59.07 2.29
N ARG A 515 24.28 60.02 1.34
CA ARG A 515 23.28 60.20 0.27
C ARG A 515 23.22 59.02 -0.70
N GLU A 516 24.32 58.29 -0.83
CA GLU A 516 24.51 57.20 -1.76
C GLU A 516 24.34 55.84 -1.08
N ALA A 517 24.69 55.70 0.19
CA ALA A 517 24.69 54.41 0.88
C ALA A 517 23.61 54.34 1.98
N ALA A 518 22.79 53.30 1.94
CA ALA A 518 21.81 53.01 2.99
C ALA A 518 21.67 51.51 3.26
N ILE A 519 21.33 51.17 4.49
CA ILE A 519 20.92 49.81 4.91
C ILE A 519 19.41 49.84 5.12
N TYR A 520 18.71 48.76 4.76
CA TYR A 520 17.28 48.66 5.01
C TYR A 520 16.93 47.30 5.62
N VAL A 521 15.87 47.29 6.42
CA VAL A 521 15.22 46.11 6.97
C VAL A 521 13.73 46.29 6.77
N SER A 522 13.05 45.22 6.34
CA SER A 522 11.59 45.20 6.25
C SER A 522 11.04 43.89 6.79
N ALA A 523 9.84 43.96 7.34
CA ALA A 523 9.10 42.82 7.81
C ALA A 523 7.66 42.93 7.31
N GLN A 524 7.10 41.83 6.83
CA GLN A 524 5.71 41.73 6.38
C GLN A 524 5.03 40.60 7.16
N ALA A 525 3.82 40.88 7.61
CA ALA A 525 2.90 39.89 8.14
C ALA A 525 1.60 39.97 7.35
N GLU A 526 1.04 38.82 7.02
CA GLU A 526 -0.22 38.69 6.30
C GLU A 526 -1.08 37.66 7.01
N ARG A 527 -2.36 38.00 7.15
CA ARG A 527 -3.34 37.14 7.79
C ARG A 527 -4.55 36.97 6.89
N HIS A 528 -4.87 35.71 6.66
CA HIS A 528 -6.10 35.23 6.02
C HIS A 528 -6.87 34.41 7.05
N ASP A 529 -8.16 34.20 6.84
CA ASP A 529 -8.79 33.04 7.45
C ASP A 529 -8.18 31.79 6.79
N GLY A 530 -7.38 31.06 7.56
CA GLY A 530 -6.68 29.85 7.11
C GLY A 530 -5.31 30.04 6.45
N LYS A 531 -4.65 31.19 6.62
CA LYS A 531 -3.21 31.29 6.32
C LYS A 531 -2.54 32.40 7.12
N ASP A 532 -1.44 32.05 7.78
CA ASP A 532 -0.54 33.00 8.42
C ASP A 532 0.77 33.04 7.61
N PHE A 533 1.25 34.24 7.28
CA PHE A 533 2.50 34.44 6.54
C PHE A 533 3.34 35.54 7.19
N HIS A 534 4.64 35.26 7.33
CA HIS A 534 5.64 36.17 7.85
C HIS A 534 6.85 36.20 6.93
N HIS A 535 7.37 37.39 6.64
CA HIS A 535 8.54 37.55 5.79
C HIS A 535 9.41 38.70 6.28
N VAL A 536 10.71 38.52 6.20
CA VAL A 536 11.71 39.50 6.60
C VAL A 536 12.73 39.64 5.47
N MET A 537 13.20 40.86 5.27
CA MET A 537 14.25 41.18 4.33
C MET A 537 15.22 42.19 4.94
N ALA A 538 16.50 42.01 4.65
CA ALA A 538 17.54 42.99 5.01
C ALA A 538 18.53 43.14 3.86
N GLY A 539 19.02 44.36 3.64
CA GLY A 539 19.92 44.63 2.53
C GLY A 539 20.52 46.02 2.51
N MET A 540 21.14 46.34 1.38
CA MET A 540 21.84 47.60 1.15
C MET A 540 21.42 48.26 -0.16
N ARG A 541 21.53 49.58 -0.20
CA ARG A 541 21.33 50.45 -1.37
C ARG A 541 22.60 51.26 -1.58
N ILE A 542 23.01 51.39 -2.85
CA ILE A 542 24.21 52.13 -3.25
C ILE A 542 23.86 52.97 -4.47
N GLY A 543 24.04 54.28 -4.38
CA GLY A 543 23.95 55.23 -5.49
C GLY A 543 25.28 55.34 -6.23
N TRP A 544 25.21 55.49 -7.56
CA TRP A 544 26.32 55.92 -8.41
C TRP A 544 25.98 57.14 -9.26
#